data_AF-A0A382Z124-F1
#
_entry.id   AF-A0A382Z124-F1
#
_cell.length_a   1.000
_cell.length_b   1.000
_cell.length_c   1.000
_cell.angle_alpha   90.00
_cell.angle_beta   90.00
_cell.angle_gamma   90.00
#
_symmetry.space_group_name_H-M   'P 1'
#
loop_
_entity.id
_entity.type
_entity.pdbx_description
1 polymer ?
#
loop_
_entity_poly.entity_id
_entity_poly.type
_entity_poly.pdbx_seq_one_letter_code
_entity_poly.pdbx_strand_id
1 'polypeptide(L)'
;NESSTITSLAVGHTTPVSIATGKTLSGAVTVTAGSIKLGETGTLASTVTMSGGTLDADETMTVSGALTQSGDIEIAVKAGKTLTYTGAAISLGANQLLLTGGAASWSTFSNTNALLLDNADSILRLNNHVTVGPVSVNVASNENMGLKVLNSSAISSLTVAADTYLKIKDGKTFSGATEIAEDTTLILRDTGTFGSTLNLKGTLQAIANLEVSGLISVGGDSAISIPSADTTLTYSGAAVNLGANTLTMSGGGTLSNTNA
;
A
#
# COMPACT_ATOMS: atom_id res chain seq x y z
N ASN A 1 3.20 -36.16 -2.22
CA ASN A 1 2.73 -34.83 -1.79
C ASN A 1 1.34 -34.95 -1.20
N GLU A 2 1.24 -35.11 0.10
CA GLU A 2 -0.05 -35.06 0.80
C GLU A 2 -0.49 -33.60 0.89
N SER A 3 -1.74 -33.33 0.51
CA SER A 3 -2.41 -32.04 0.74
C SER A 3 -3.64 -32.33 1.58
N SER A 4 -3.97 -31.43 2.50
CA SER A 4 -5.19 -31.54 3.30
C SER A 4 -6.25 -30.61 2.72
N THR A 5 -7.50 -31.07 2.72
CA THR A 5 -8.64 -30.26 2.34
C THR A 5 -9.63 -30.23 3.49
N ILE A 6 -9.93 -29.03 3.96
CA ILE A 6 -10.98 -28.78 4.95
C ILE A 6 -12.26 -28.38 4.23
N THR A 7 -13.42 -28.70 4.81
CA THR A 7 -14.69 -28.13 4.33
C THR A 7 -14.81 -26.67 4.74
N SER A 8 -14.54 -26.36 6.01
CA SER A 8 -14.56 -25.00 6.55
C SER A 8 -13.74 -24.90 7.84
N LEU A 9 -13.06 -23.78 8.04
CA LEU A 9 -12.46 -23.36 9.31
C LEU A 9 -12.98 -21.97 9.67
N ALA A 10 -13.67 -21.84 10.80
CA ALA A 10 -14.11 -20.56 11.35
C ALA A 10 -13.13 -20.08 12.42
N VAL A 11 -12.64 -18.85 12.29
CA VAL A 11 -11.64 -18.23 13.16
C VAL A 11 -12.25 -17.00 13.84
N GLY A 12 -12.29 -17.05 15.17
CA GLY A 12 -12.69 -15.93 16.05
C GLY A 12 -11.67 -15.58 17.13
N HIS A 13 -10.58 -16.35 17.24
CA HIS A 13 -9.48 -16.17 18.19
C HIS A 13 -8.15 -16.48 17.49
N THR A 14 -7.02 -16.23 18.15
CA THR A 14 -5.72 -16.68 17.62
C THR A 14 -5.72 -18.19 17.46
N THR A 15 -5.64 -18.63 16.21
CA THR A 15 -5.73 -20.03 15.79
C THR A 15 -4.45 -20.38 15.04
N PRO A 16 -3.51 -21.09 15.68
CA PRO A 16 -2.32 -21.59 15.01
C PRO A 16 -2.69 -22.61 13.92
N VAL A 17 -2.11 -22.45 12.73
CA VAL A 17 -2.26 -23.37 11.61
C VAL A 17 -0.86 -23.70 11.08
N SER A 18 -0.47 -24.96 11.24
CA SER A 18 0.79 -25.51 10.72
C SER A 18 0.56 -26.14 9.36
N ILE A 19 1.24 -25.62 8.34
CA ILE A 19 1.28 -26.21 7.01
C ILE A 19 2.75 -26.47 6.69
N ALA A 20 3.15 -27.74 6.75
CA ALA A 20 4.54 -28.11 6.55
C ALA A 20 5.04 -27.75 5.15
N THR A 21 6.36 -27.58 5.02
CA THR A 21 7.03 -27.26 3.75
C THR A 21 6.58 -28.20 2.63
N GLY A 22 6.18 -27.63 1.49
CA GLY A 22 5.72 -28.40 0.32
C GLY A 22 4.34 -29.06 0.47
N LYS A 23 3.64 -28.82 1.58
CA LYS A 23 2.24 -29.22 1.79
C LYS A 23 1.30 -28.06 1.49
N THR A 24 0.05 -28.40 1.19
CA THR A 24 -1.00 -27.43 0.88
C THR A 24 -2.23 -27.69 1.75
N LEU A 25 -2.83 -26.63 2.27
CA LEU A 25 -4.15 -26.64 2.90
C LEU A 25 -5.17 -25.93 2.01
N SER A 26 -6.14 -26.66 1.48
CA SER A 26 -7.25 -26.13 0.68
C SER A 26 -8.58 -26.22 1.41
N GLY A 27 -9.61 -25.56 0.87
CA GLY A 27 -10.94 -25.47 1.48
C GLY A 27 -11.38 -24.03 1.68
N ALA A 28 -12.19 -23.80 2.71
CA ALA A 28 -12.67 -22.47 3.09
C ALA A 28 -12.19 -22.09 4.50
N VAL A 29 -11.72 -20.86 4.66
CA VAL A 29 -11.38 -20.25 5.95
C VAL A 29 -12.19 -18.96 6.07
N THR A 30 -12.87 -18.78 7.20
CA THR A 30 -13.61 -17.56 7.53
C THR A 30 -13.04 -16.97 8.80
N VAL A 31 -12.52 -15.74 8.71
CA VAL A 31 -12.00 -14.98 9.83
C VAL A 31 -12.95 -13.83 10.14
N THR A 32 -13.48 -13.83 11.36
CA THR A 32 -14.40 -12.78 11.85
C THR A 32 -13.77 -11.96 12.97
N ALA A 33 -12.82 -12.55 13.69
CA ALA A 33 -12.03 -11.93 14.74
C ALA A 33 -10.77 -12.76 15.01
N GLY A 34 -9.90 -12.30 15.91
CA GLY A 34 -8.68 -13.00 16.28
C GLY A 34 -7.68 -13.05 15.13
N SER A 35 -6.96 -14.17 15.00
CA SER A 35 -5.92 -14.29 13.97
C SER A 35 -5.82 -15.72 13.47
N ILE A 36 -5.65 -15.91 12.16
CA ILE A 36 -5.10 -17.16 11.64
C ILE A 36 -3.58 -17.02 11.64
N LYS A 37 -2.92 -17.82 12.48
CA LYS A 37 -1.48 -17.71 12.71
C LYS A 37 -0.75 -18.83 11.98
N LEU A 38 -0.05 -18.48 10.91
CA LEU A 38 0.63 -19.39 10.02
C LEU A 38 2.10 -19.49 10.41
N GLY A 39 2.45 -20.59 11.07
CA GLY A 39 3.76 -20.77 11.73
C GLY A 39 4.80 -21.54 10.93
N GLU A 40 4.47 -21.98 9.71
CA GLU A 40 5.33 -22.82 8.87
C GLU A 40 5.29 -22.35 7.40
N THR A 41 6.13 -22.93 6.55
CA THR A 41 6.45 -22.42 5.19
C THR A 41 5.61 -23.03 4.07
N GLY A 42 4.57 -23.79 4.39
CA GLY A 42 3.69 -24.41 3.39
C GLY A 42 2.77 -23.42 2.67
N THR A 43 1.80 -23.95 1.93
CA THR A 43 0.87 -23.13 1.13
C THR A 43 -0.54 -23.16 1.68
N LEU A 44 -1.11 -21.99 1.97
CA LEU A 44 -2.54 -21.84 2.23
C LEU A 44 -3.27 -21.58 0.89
N ALA A 45 -3.84 -22.62 0.31
CA ALA A 45 -4.64 -22.56 -0.92
C ALA A 45 -6.14 -22.43 -0.66
N SER A 46 -6.54 -22.21 0.60
CA SER A 46 -7.93 -22.07 0.98
C SER A 46 -8.49 -20.72 0.54
N THR A 47 -9.78 -20.68 0.18
CA THR A 47 -10.48 -19.40 0.03
C THR A 47 -10.62 -18.78 1.42
N VAL A 48 -10.04 -17.60 1.62
CA VAL A 48 -10.04 -16.87 2.88
C VAL A 48 -11.03 -15.71 2.77
N THR A 49 -12.03 -15.70 3.64
CA THR A 49 -13.03 -14.63 3.78
C THR A 49 -12.78 -13.94 5.11
N MET A 50 -12.53 -12.63 5.10
CA MET A 50 -12.21 -11.87 6.31
C MET A 50 -13.16 -10.69 6.47
N SER A 51 -13.87 -10.66 7.60
CA SER A 51 -14.69 -9.50 8.05
C SER A 51 -14.08 -8.79 9.26
N GLY A 52 -12.97 -9.32 9.75
CA GLY A 52 -12.23 -8.87 10.91
C GLY A 52 -10.97 -9.70 11.11
N GLY A 53 -10.17 -9.34 12.12
CA GLY A 53 -9.02 -10.12 12.55
C GLY A 53 -7.79 -10.01 11.65
N THR A 54 -6.83 -10.91 11.87
CA THR A 54 -5.48 -10.84 11.30
C THR A 54 -5.12 -12.11 10.54
N LEU A 55 -4.57 -11.96 9.33
CA LEU A 55 -3.79 -12.99 8.65
C LEU A 55 -2.33 -12.82 9.10
N ASP A 56 -1.88 -13.65 10.04
CA ASP A 56 -0.58 -13.53 10.71
C ASP A 56 0.41 -14.56 10.12
N ALA A 57 1.35 -14.09 9.32
CA ALA A 57 2.41 -14.88 8.72
C ALA A 57 3.71 -14.78 9.54
N ASP A 58 3.98 -15.83 10.30
CA ASP A 58 5.15 -15.94 11.17
C ASP A 58 6.40 -16.48 10.43
N GLU A 59 6.19 -17.04 9.24
CA GLU A 59 7.21 -17.61 8.37
C GLU A 59 7.04 -17.17 6.90
N THR A 60 8.09 -17.37 6.11
CA THR A 60 8.02 -17.12 4.66
C THR A 60 7.19 -18.19 4.00
N MET A 61 6.07 -17.81 3.39
CA MET A 61 5.07 -18.76 2.89
C MET A 61 4.20 -18.19 1.77
N THR A 62 3.31 -19.03 1.23
CA THR A 62 2.39 -18.65 0.14
C THR A 62 0.93 -18.76 0.56
N VAL A 63 0.15 -17.74 0.22
CA VAL A 63 -1.32 -17.77 0.20
C VAL A 63 -1.75 -17.71 -1.26
N SER A 64 -2.27 -18.81 -1.78
CA SER A 64 -2.67 -18.93 -3.19
C SER A 64 -4.17 -18.96 -3.41
N GLY A 65 -4.95 -19.23 -2.36
CA GLY A 65 -6.40 -19.10 -2.43
C GLY A 65 -6.83 -17.64 -2.45
N ALA A 66 -8.06 -17.39 -2.91
CA ALA A 66 -8.60 -16.03 -2.94
C ALA A 66 -8.74 -15.47 -1.52
N LEU A 67 -8.31 -14.22 -1.32
CA LEU A 67 -8.57 -13.45 -0.12
C LEU A 67 -9.63 -12.39 -0.41
N THR A 68 -10.72 -12.41 0.35
CA THR A 68 -11.82 -11.44 0.24
C THR A 68 -12.03 -10.73 1.56
N GLN A 69 -12.25 -9.42 1.48
CA GLN A 69 -12.45 -8.54 2.61
C GLN A 69 -13.88 -7.99 2.63
N SER A 70 -14.54 -8.02 3.78
CA SER A 70 -15.88 -7.45 3.97
C SER A 70 -16.01 -6.59 5.25
N GLY A 71 -14.89 -6.34 5.93
CA GLY A 71 -14.77 -5.48 7.09
C GLY A 71 -13.31 -5.04 7.24
N ASP A 72 -12.96 -4.34 8.32
CA ASP A 72 -11.56 -3.95 8.58
C ASP A 72 -10.70 -5.16 8.95
N ILE A 73 -9.57 -5.35 8.28
CA ILE A 73 -8.68 -6.50 8.49
C ILE A 73 -7.22 -6.09 8.61
N GLU A 74 -6.41 -6.99 9.16
CA GLU A 74 -4.96 -6.88 9.19
C GLU A 74 -4.30 -8.04 8.45
N ILE A 75 -3.23 -7.74 7.71
CA ILE A 75 -2.25 -8.72 7.26
C ILE A 75 -0.94 -8.37 7.97
N ALA A 76 -0.52 -9.27 8.87
CA ALA A 76 0.71 -9.12 9.63
C ALA A 76 1.77 -10.06 9.08
N VAL A 77 2.95 -9.53 8.78
CA VAL A 77 4.10 -10.31 8.30
C VAL A 77 5.26 -10.08 9.24
N LYS A 78 5.76 -11.16 9.86
CA LYS A 78 6.87 -11.08 10.80
C LYS A 78 8.12 -10.48 10.17
N ALA A 79 8.93 -9.81 11.00
CA ALA A 79 10.21 -9.20 10.62
C ALA A 79 11.09 -10.16 9.80
N GLY A 80 11.55 -9.69 8.64
CA GLY A 80 12.43 -10.46 7.75
C GLY A 80 11.76 -11.61 6.99
N LYS A 81 10.42 -11.74 7.08
CA LYS A 81 9.65 -12.75 6.35
C LYS A 81 8.93 -12.16 5.14
N THR A 82 8.53 -13.07 4.25
CA THR A 82 7.74 -12.74 3.06
C THR A 82 6.45 -13.56 3.02
N LEU A 83 5.32 -12.89 2.97
CA LEU A 83 4.04 -13.50 2.62
C LEU A 83 3.79 -13.27 1.13
N THR A 84 3.84 -14.34 0.33
CA THR A 84 3.53 -14.28 -1.10
C THR A 84 2.05 -14.55 -1.31
N TYR A 85 1.34 -13.60 -1.89
CA TYR A 85 -0.06 -13.74 -2.25
C TYR A 85 -0.23 -13.84 -3.77
N THR A 86 -0.71 -14.99 -4.24
CA THR A 86 -0.88 -15.28 -5.67
C THR A 86 -2.36 -15.40 -6.09
N GLY A 87 -3.28 -15.08 -5.19
CA GLY A 87 -4.71 -15.09 -5.48
C GLY A 87 -5.14 -13.93 -6.40
N ALA A 88 -6.46 -13.81 -6.59
CA ALA A 88 -7.06 -12.69 -7.31
C ALA A 88 -6.76 -11.34 -6.64
N ALA A 89 -6.89 -10.23 -7.37
CA ALA A 89 -6.76 -8.88 -6.79
C ALA A 89 -7.65 -8.72 -5.55
N ILE A 90 -7.13 -8.04 -4.51
CA ILE A 90 -7.89 -7.79 -3.28
C ILE A 90 -8.54 -6.42 -3.42
N SER A 91 -9.87 -6.42 -3.50
CA SER A 91 -10.72 -5.22 -3.39
C SER A 91 -10.87 -4.85 -1.92
N LEU A 92 -10.57 -3.60 -1.58
CA LEU A 92 -10.74 -3.10 -0.21
C LEU A 92 -12.19 -2.72 0.08
N GLY A 93 -12.95 -2.30 -0.94
CA GLY A 93 -14.28 -1.73 -0.74
C GLY A 93 -14.24 -0.55 0.24
N ALA A 94 -15.33 -0.33 0.97
CA ALA A 94 -15.43 0.72 1.99
C ALA A 94 -14.76 0.34 3.34
N ASN A 95 -13.62 -0.34 3.29
CA ASN A 95 -12.95 -0.88 4.49
C ASN A 95 -11.46 -0.51 4.54
N GLN A 96 -10.87 -0.78 5.70
CA GLN A 96 -9.45 -0.64 5.97
C GLN A 96 -8.71 -1.96 5.82
N LEU A 97 -7.62 -1.96 5.04
CA LEU A 97 -6.59 -2.97 5.11
C LEU A 97 -5.37 -2.40 5.85
N LEU A 98 -5.05 -2.97 7.00
CA LEU A 98 -3.80 -2.70 7.72
C LEU A 98 -2.75 -3.72 7.32
N LEU A 99 -1.64 -3.25 6.77
CA LEU A 99 -0.44 -4.06 6.54
C LEU A 99 0.59 -3.73 7.62
N THR A 100 0.90 -4.71 8.45
CA THR A 100 1.84 -4.58 9.55
C THR A 100 3.07 -5.45 9.28
N GLY A 101 4.24 -4.81 9.18
CA GLY A 101 5.52 -5.50 9.16
C GLY A 101 6.11 -5.70 10.56
N GLY A 102 7.37 -6.15 10.60
CA GLY A 102 8.13 -6.35 11.82
C GLY A 102 8.71 -5.06 12.39
N ALA A 103 8.70 -4.91 13.72
CA ALA A 103 9.18 -3.69 14.38
C ALA A 103 10.67 -3.36 14.11
N ALA A 104 11.52 -4.36 13.86
CA ALA A 104 12.98 -4.20 13.78
C ALA A 104 13.58 -4.37 12.37
N SER A 105 12.82 -4.89 11.40
CA SER A 105 13.31 -5.17 10.05
C SER A 105 12.16 -5.18 9.07
N TRP A 106 12.48 -4.95 7.80
CA TRP A 106 11.49 -4.99 6.73
C TRP A 106 10.78 -6.34 6.66
N SER A 107 9.48 -6.29 6.40
CA SER A 107 8.66 -7.44 6.03
C SER A 107 8.11 -7.24 4.63
N THR A 108 7.86 -8.33 3.91
CA THR A 108 7.33 -8.23 2.54
C THR A 108 5.96 -8.89 2.43
N PHE A 109 4.95 -8.14 1.99
CA PHE A 109 3.71 -8.67 1.45
C PHE A 109 3.77 -8.58 -0.08
N SER A 110 4.07 -9.71 -0.73
CA SER A 110 4.27 -9.78 -2.18
C SER A 110 3.00 -10.28 -2.85
N ASN A 111 2.14 -9.37 -3.29
CA ASN A 111 0.94 -9.69 -4.06
C ASN A 111 1.23 -9.66 -5.57
N THR A 112 0.77 -10.70 -6.29
CA THR A 112 0.91 -10.77 -7.76
C THR A 112 0.00 -9.77 -8.47
N ASN A 113 -1.24 -9.64 -8.01
CA ASN A 113 -2.23 -8.69 -8.52
C ASN A 113 -2.35 -7.51 -7.56
N ALA A 114 -2.66 -6.32 -8.08
CA ALA A 114 -2.72 -5.12 -7.26
C ALA A 114 -3.75 -5.20 -6.12
N LEU A 115 -3.43 -4.56 -4.98
CA LEU A 115 -4.45 -4.16 -4.01
C LEU A 115 -5.25 -3.01 -4.63
N LEU A 116 -6.58 -3.10 -4.58
CA LEU A 116 -7.47 -2.15 -5.24
C LEU A 116 -8.16 -1.28 -4.19
N LEU A 117 -7.86 0.03 -4.20
CA LEU A 117 -8.67 1.03 -3.53
C LEU A 117 -9.77 1.44 -4.53
N ASP A 118 -10.90 0.75 -4.44
CA ASP A 118 -12.01 0.77 -5.39
C ASP A 118 -13.31 1.34 -4.81
N ASN A 119 -13.21 2.02 -3.66
CA ASN A 119 -14.28 2.78 -3.05
C ASN A 119 -13.75 4.11 -2.49
N ALA A 120 -14.62 5.12 -2.40
CA ALA A 120 -14.25 6.42 -1.85
C ALA A 120 -13.77 6.35 -0.39
N ASP A 121 -14.25 5.36 0.37
CA ASP A 121 -13.88 5.12 1.77
C ASP A 121 -12.79 4.04 1.95
N SER A 122 -12.17 3.55 0.87
CA SER A 122 -11.06 2.59 0.97
C SER A 122 -9.88 3.20 1.73
N ILE A 123 -9.29 2.43 2.65
CA ILE A 123 -8.07 2.83 3.37
C ILE A 123 -7.03 1.72 3.30
N LEU A 124 -5.85 2.02 2.76
CA LEU A 124 -4.65 1.20 2.93
C LEU A 124 -3.73 1.82 3.97
N ARG A 125 -3.46 1.10 5.07
CA ARG A 125 -2.53 1.55 6.11
C ARG A 125 -1.27 0.72 6.11
N LEU A 126 -0.12 1.40 6.06
CA LEU A 126 1.20 0.78 6.12
C LEU A 126 1.83 1.06 7.47
N ASN A 127 2.19 0.01 8.20
CA ASN A 127 2.77 0.09 9.52
C ASN A 127 3.98 -0.85 9.67
N ASN A 128 4.95 -0.46 10.50
CA ASN A 128 6.13 -1.23 10.86
C ASN A 128 6.96 -1.78 9.67
N HIS A 129 7.47 -0.91 8.78
CA HIS A 129 8.43 -1.28 7.72
C HIS A 129 7.96 -2.42 6.81
N VAL A 130 6.85 -2.19 6.10
CA VAL A 130 6.34 -3.15 5.13
C VAL A 130 6.69 -2.75 3.71
N THR A 131 7.15 -3.71 2.93
CA THR A 131 7.20 -3.65 1.47
C THR A 131 5.96 -4.36 0.93
N VAL A 132 5.19 -3.66 0.12
CA VAL A 132 3.97 -4.15 -0.52
C VAL A 132 4.22 -4.28 -2.01
N GLY A 133 3.59 -5.28 -2.64
CA GLY A 133 3.53 -5.37 -4.10
C GLY A 133 2.69 -4.25 -4.72
N PRO A 134 2.13 -4.45 -5.93
CA PRO A 134 1.39 -3.41 -6.63
C PRO A 134 0.14 -2.95 -5.87
N VAL A 135 -0.17 -1.66 -5.98
CA VAL A 135 -1.37 -1.03 -5.43
C VAL A 135 -1.95 -0.09 -6.48
N SER A 136 -3.28 -0.09 -6.63
CA SER A 136 -4.00 0.75 -7.57
C SER A 136 -5.14 1.49 -6.88
N VAL A 137 -5.26 2.78 -7.12
CA VAL A 137 -6.42 3.57 -6.73
C VAL A 137 -7.29 3.80 -7.95
N ASN A 138 -8.50 3.28 -7.92
CA ASN A 138 -9.43 3.24 -9.07
C ASN A 138 -10.68 4.09 -8.85
N VAL A 139 -10.97 4.47 -7.61
CA VAL A 139 -12.09 5.35 -7.25
C VAL A 139 -11.56 6.52 -6.43
N ALA A 140 -12.07 7.72 -6.70
CA ALA A 140 -11.65 8.93 -6.02
C ALA A 140 -11.90 8.81 -4.51
N SER A 141 -10.87 9.07 -3.72
CA SER A 141 -10.93 8.96 -2.26
C SER A 141 -11.62 10.16 -1.63
N ASN A 142 -12.46 9.92 -0.63
CA ASN A 142 -12.94 10.97 0.25
C ASN A 142 -11.78 11.61 1.02
N GLU A 143 -12.02 12.82 1.54
CA GLU A 143 -11.02 13.49 2.36
C GLU A 143 -10.58 12.58 3.50
N ASN A 144 -9.26 12.50 3.71
CA ASN A 144 -8.63 11.68 4.75
C ASN A 144 -8.67 10.15 4.53
N MET A 145 -9.15 9.66 3.38
CA MET A 145 -9.10 8.26 2.95
C MET A 145 -7.87 7.99 2.07
N GLY A 146 -7.83 6.89 1.30
CA GLY A 146 -6.70 6.56 0.45
C GLY A 146 -5.58 5.83 1.19
N LEU A 147 -4.35 6.33 1.10
CA LEU A 147 -3.16 5.68 1.65
C LEU A 147 -2.67 6.40 2.92
N LYS A 148 -2.27 5.61 3.93
CA LYS A 148 -1.74 6.11 5.20
C LYS A 148 -0.46 5.39 5.58
N VAL A 149 0.65 6.13 5.64
CA VAL A 149 1.98 5.63 5.99
C VAL A 149 2.28 6.03 7.43
N LEU A 150 2.09 5.08 8.36
CA LEU A 150 2.30 5.29 9.80
C LEU A 150 3.76 5.10 10.22
N ASN A 151 4.49 4.30 9.44
CA ASN A 151 5.91 4.05 9.55
C ASN A 151 6.51 3.94 8.15
N SER A 152 7.81 4.19 8.01
CA SER A 152 8.47 4.16 6.71
C SER A 152 8.21 2.84 6.02
N SER A 153 7.68 2.89 4.80
CA SER A 153 7.16 1.72 4.08
C SER A 153 7.34 1.91 2.57
N ALA A 154 7.30 0.82 1.83
CA ALA A 154 7.50 0.82 0.38
C ALA A 154 6.34 0.14 -0.35
N ILE A 155 5.92 0.69 -1.49
CA ILE A 155 5.03 0.03 -2.45
C ILE A 155 5.80 -0.15 -3.76
N SER A 156 5.85 -1.38 -4.28
CA SER A 156 6.64 -1.67 -5.48
C SER A 156 6.18 -0.86 -6.70
N SER A 157 4.88 -0.63 -6.83
CA SER A 157 4.26 0.22 -7.84
C SER A 157 2.90 0.70 -7.36
N LEU A 158 2.74 2.01 -7.17
CA LEU A 158 1.46 2.66 -6.91
C LEU A 158 0.94 3.30 -8.20
N THR A 159 -0.25 2.91 -8.64
CA THR A 159 -0.95 3.59 -9.75
C THR A 159 -2.10 4.42 -9.21
N VAL A 160 -2.06 5.73 -9.46
CA VAL A 160 -3.11 6.69 -9.09
C VAL A 160 -3.98 6.95 -10.32
N ALA A 161 -5.00 6.12 -10.52
CA ALA A 161 -5.96 6.23 -11.62
C ALA A 161 -7.24 6.99 -11.25
N ALA A 162 -7.34 7.47 -10.01
CA ALA A 162 -8.36 8.41 -9.53
C ALA A 162 -7.77 9.24 -8.39
N ASP A 163 -8.38 10.40 -8.12
CA ASP A 163 -7.92 11.32 -7.07
C ASP A 163 -7.78 10.63 -5.71
N THR A 164 -6.65 10.83 -5.04
CA THR A 164 -6.42 10.15 -3.76
C THR A 164 -5.54 10.94 -2.82
N TYR A 165 -5.67 10.63 -1.54
CA TYR A 165 -4.84 11.19 -0.49
C TYR A 165 -3.75 10.18 -0.10
N LEU A 166 -2.54 10.69 0.04
CA LEU A 166 -1.41 9.97 0.64
C LEU A 166 -0.95 10.74 1.87
N LYS A 167 -1.23 10.17 3.04
CA LYS A 167 -0.79 10.67 4.33
C LYS A 167 0.51 10.03 4.71
N ILE A 168 1.56 10.83 4.94
CA ILE A 168 2.84 10.32 5.39
C ILE A 168 3.13 10.93 6.76
N LYS A 169 3.18 10.08 7.78
CA LYS A 169 3.44 10.51 9.14
C LYS A 169 4.78 11.24 9.21
N ASP A 170 4.84 12.28 10.05
CA ASP A 170 6.06 13.05 10.32
C ASP A 170 7.28 12.15 10.61
N GLY A 171 8.41 12.51 10.00
CA GLY A 171 9.67 11.75 10.09
C GLY A 171 9.64 10.36 9.46
N LYS A 172 8.59 9.99 8.71
CA LYS A 172 8.49 8.72 7.98
C LYS A 172 8.61 8.94 6.48
N THR A 173 8.99 7.88 5.78
CA THR A 173 9.22 7.91 4.33
C THR A 173 8.34 6.91 3.62
N PHE A 174 7.63 7.36 2.59
CA PHE A 174 7.00 6.48 1.61
C PHE A 174 7.96 6.28 0.43
N SER A 175 8.26 5.04 0.04
CA SER A 175 9.21 4.76 -1.04
C SER A 175 8.68 3.73 -2.05
N GLY A 176 9.47 3.50 -3.10
CA GLY A 176 9.14 2.61 -4.21
C GLY A 176 8.90 3.39 -5.50
N ALA A 177 7.83 3.06 -6.22
CA ALA A 177 7.46 3.74 -7.47
C ALA A 177 6.00 4.20 -7.44
N THR A 178 5.72 5.32 -8.07
CA THR A 178 4.38 5.90 -8.17
C THR A 178 4.16 6.45 -9.57
N GLU A 179 3.02 6.13 -10.16
CA GLU A 179 2.51 6.77 -11.37
C GLU A 179 1.23 7.53 -11.04
N ILE A 180 1.20 8.82 -11.37
CA ILE A 180 -0.02 9.63 -11.36
C ILE A 180 -0.50 9.67 -12.81
N ALA A 181 -1.68 9.09 -13.07
CA ALA A 181 -2.29 9.08 -14.38
C ALA A 181 -2.71 10.48 -14.83
N GLU A 182 -2.98 10.63 -16.13
CA GLU A 182 -3.56 11.85 -16.68
C GLU A 182 -4.91 12.17 -16.00
N ASP A 183 -5.23 13.46 -15.85
CA ASP A 183 -6.47 13.94 -15.25
C ASP A 183 -6.74 13.47 -13.80
N THR A 184 -5.71 13.01 -13.07
CA THR A 184 -5.83 12.64 -11.66
C THR A 184 -4.89 13.43 -10.76
N THR A 185 -5.22 13.45 -9.47
CA THR A 185 -4.46 14.15 -8.43
C THR A 185 -4.03 13.21 -7.31
N LEU A 186 -2.74 13.17 -7.03
CA LEU A 186 -2.22 12.65 -5.76
C LEU A 186 -2.04 13.81 -4.78
N ILE A 187 -2.77 13.75 -3.67
CA ILE A 187 -2.78 14.80 -2.65
C ILE A 187 -1.93 14.35 -1.47
N LEU A 188 -0.77 14.99 -1.30
CA LEU A 188 0.14 14.76 -0.20
C LEU A 188 -0.30 15.52 1.05
N ARG A 189 -0.34 14.81 2.18
CA ARG A 189 -0.75 15.33 3.49
C ARG A 189 0.23 14.94 4.59
N ASP A 190 0.10 15.65 5.71
CA ASP A 190 0.98 15.58 6.86
C ASP A 190 2.42 16.01 6.47
N THR A 191 3.45 15.64 7.23
CA THR A 191 4.79 16.26 7.08
C THR A 191 5.91 15.26 6.79
N GLY A 192 5.56 14.02 6.41
CA GLY A 192 6.55 13.01 6.05
C GLY A 192 7.24 13.27 4.71
N THR A 193 8.08 12.32 4.30
CA THR A 193 8.84 12.37 3.05
C THR A 193 8.21 11.45 1.99
N PHE A 194 7.86 12.00 0.84
CA PHE A 194 7.56 11.25 -0.38
C PHE A 194 8.88 10.92 -1.10
N GLY A 195 9.40 9.72 -0.86
CA GLY A 195 10.65 9.22 -1.42
C GLY A 195 10.50 8.27 -2.61
N SER A 196 9.27 8.03 -3.09
CA SER A 196 9.04 7.18 -4.26
C SER A 196 9.51 7.86 -5.54
N THR A 197 10.05 7.08 -6.48
CA THR A 197 10.19 7.57 -7.86
C THR A 197 8.80 7.87 -8.41
N LEU A 198 8.66 9.02 -9.07
CA LEU A 198 7.38 9.53 -9.54
C LEU A 198 7.40 9.64 -11.06
N ASN A 199 6.50 8.91 -11.71
CA ASN A 199 6.07 9.20 -13.07
C ASN A 199 4.85 10.12 -13.01
N LEU A 200 5.04 11.39 -13.32
CA LEU A 200 4.00 12.40 -13.25
C LEU A 200 3.38 12.59 -14.64
N LYS A 201 2.10 12.25 -14.80
CA LYS A 201 1.26 12.58 -15.96
C LYS A 201 0.02 13.40 -15.60
N GLY A 202 -0.33 13.46 -14.31
CA GLY A 202 -1.41 14.27 -13.76
C GLY A 202 -0.89 15.34 -12.81
N THR A 203 -1.55 15.48 -11.65
CA THR A 203 -1.24 16.50 -10.65
C THR A 203 -0.66 15.91 -9.37
N LEU A 204 0.49 16.41 -8.94
CA LEU A 204 0.98 16.26 -7.57
C LEU A 204 0.56 17.49 -6.76
N GLN A 205 -0.28 17.31 -5.75
CA GLN A 205 -0.72 18.41 -4.88
C GLN A 205 -0.13 18.26 -3.49
N ALA A 206 0.41 19.34 -2.93
CA ALA A 206 0.85 19.41 -1.55
C ALA A 206 -0.04 20.37 -0.74
N ILE A 207 -0.62 19.88 0.36
CA ILE A 207 -1.46 20.69 1.26
C ILE A 207 -0.90 20.76 2.69
N ALA A 208 0.36 20.38 2.85
CA ALA A 208 1.15 20.51 4.07
C ALA A 208 2.63 20.63 3.70
N ASN A 209 3.49 20.95 4.67
CA ASN A 209 4.93 21.04 4.44
C ASN A 209 5.52 19.63 4.35
N LEU A 210 5.84 19.17 3.15
CA LEU A 210 6.43 17.85 2.90
C LEU A 210 7.74 17.95 2.11
N GLU A 211 8.53 16.89 2.20
CA GLU A 211 9.68 16.66 1.33
C GLU A 211 9.34 15.66 0.23
N VAL A 212 9.75 15.95 -1.00
CA VAL A 212 9.79 15.02 -2.12
C VAL A 212 11.26 14.76 -2.45
N SER A 213 11.74 13.57 -2.13
CA SER A 213 13.14 13.17 -2.34
C SER A 213 13.32 12.18 -3.49
N GLY A 214 12.23 11.55 -3.95
CA GLY A 214 12.26 10.68 -5.12
C GLY A 214 12.49 11.44 -6.43
N LEU A 215 13.03 10.74 -7.43
CA LEU A 215 13.14 11.28 -8.79
C LEU A 215 11.74 11.60 -9.34
N ILE A 216 11.55 12.78 -9.92
CA ILE A 216 10.35 13.15 -10.67
C ILE A 216 10.66 13.06 -12.16
N SER A 217 9.96 12.17 -12.86
CA SER A 217 9.93 12.07 -14.32
C SER A 217 8.62 12.65 -14.82
N VAL A 218 8.67 13.65 -15.69
CA VAL A 218 7.47 14.24 -16.32
C VAL A 218 7.11 13.38 -17.53
N GLY A 219 6.18 12.43 -17.33
CA GLY A 219 5.75 11.44 -18.32
C GLY A 219 4.64 11.91 -19.25
N GLY A 220 4.00 13.03 -18.96
CA GLY A 220 2.98 13.70 -19.76
C GLY A 220 2.81 15.15 -19.32
N ASP A 221 1.91 15.91 -19.94
CA ASP A 221 1.57 17.26 -19.47
C ASP A 221 1.03 17.18 -18.05
N SER A 222 1.70 17.89 -17.13
CA SER A 222 1.62 17.62 -15.70
C SER A 222 1.50 18.89 -14.88
N ALA A 223 1.08 18.74 -13.62
CA ALA A 223 1.04 19.85 -12.67
C ALA A 223 1.64 19.50 -11.31
N ILE A 224 2.27 20.51 -10.69
CA ILE A 224 2.52 20.57 -9.25
C ILE A 224 1.66 21.71 -8.68
N SER A 225 0.83 21.40 -7.70
CA SER A 225 -0.08 22.36 -7.07
C SER A 225 0.24 22.52 -5.58
N ILE A 226 0.45 23.76 -5.14
CA ILE A 226 0.71 24.10 -3.74
C ILE A 226 -0.26 25.22 -3.34
N PRO A 227 -1.52 24.90 -3.01
CA PRO A 227 -2.59 25.90 -2.97
C PRO A 227 -2.39 26.98 -1.91
N SER A 228 -1.92 26.61 -0.72
CA SER A 228 -1.77 27.52 0.43
C SER A 228 -0.44 28.26 0.43
N ALA A 229 -0.46 29.56 0.72
CA ALA A 229 0.74 30.40 0.78
C ALA A 229 1.75 29.99 1.87
N ASP A 230 1.26 29.39 2.96
CA ASP A 230 2.08 28.93 4.08
C ASP A 230 2.65 27.52 3.87
N THR A 231 2.37 26.90 2.71
CA THR A 231 2.85 25.57 2.38
C THR A 231 4.12 25.62 1.54
N THR A 232 5.12 24.87 1.97
CA THR A 232 6.36 24.63 1.23
C THR A 232 6.47 23.15 0.85
N LEU A 233 6.58 22.88 -0.44
CA LEU A 233 7.01 21.58 -0.95
C LEU A 233 8.52 21.62 -1.17
N THR A 234 9.28 20.85 -0.40
CA THR A 234 10.74 20.79 -0.56
C THR A 234 11.09 19.65 -1.50
N TYR A 235 11.76 19.96 -2.61
CA TYR A 235 12.27 18.97 -3.55
C TYR A 235 13.77 18.77 -3.37
N SER A 236 14.16 17.53 -3.06
CA SER A 236 15.55 17.11 -2.85
C SER A 236 16.01 16.00 -3.81
N GLY A 237 15.14 15.58 -4.74
CA GLY A 237 15.47 14.60 -5.79
C GLY A 237 16.31 15.19 -6.94
N ALA A 238 16.81 14.32 -7.83
CA ALA A 238 17.65 14.74 -8.97
C ALA A 238 16.97 15.74 -9.93
N ALA A 239 17.73 16.28 -10.89
CA ALA A 239 17.18 17.24 -11.85
C ALA A 239 15.92 16.71 -12.57
N VAL A 240 14.87 17.53 -12.61
CA VAL A 240 13.62 17.22 -13.32
C VAL A 240 13.78 17.57 -14.79
N ASN A 241 13.72 16.56 -15.67
CA ASN A 241 13.73 16.77 -17.12
C ASN A 241 12.29 16.80 -17.66
N LEU A 242 11.96 17.84 -18.43
CA LEU A 242 10.63 18.04 -19.00
C LEU A 242 10.46 17.35 -20.36
N GLY A 243 11.54 17.14 -21.11
CA GLY A 243 11.45 16.64 -22.48
C GLY A 243 10.57 17.52 -23.37
N ALA A 244 9.52 16.93 -23.95
CA ALA A 244 8.53 17.62 -24.78
C ALA A 244 7.25 18.03 -24.02
N ASN A 245 7.18 17.73 -22.71
CA ASN A 245 5.99 17.91 -21.90
C ASN A 245 6.00 19.26 -21.16
N THR A 246 4.82 19.71 -20.76
CA THR A 246 4.65 20.89 -19.91
C THR A 246 4.55 20.50 -18.44
N LEU A 247 5.30 21.19 -17.57
CA LEU A 247 5.09 21.14 -16.13
C LEU A 247 4.49 22.46 -15.66
N THR A 248 3.22 22.44 -15.27
CA THR A 248 2.52 23.59 -14.72
C THR A 248 2.73 23.67 -13.22
N MET A 249 3.15 24.82 -12.71
CA MET A 249 3.19 25.10 -11.28
C MET A 249 2.06 26.05 -10.92
N SER A 250 1.28 25.72 -9.88
CA SER A 250 0.10 26.49 -9.48
C SER A 250 -0.05 26.60 -7.96
N GLY A 251 -0.84 27.59 -7.52
CA GLY A 251 -1.12 27.84 -6.10
C GLY A 251 -0.30 29.00 -5.52
N GLY A 252 -0.56 29.34 -4.25
CA GLY A 252 0.11 30.44 -3.55
C GLY A 252 1.37 30.05 -2.79
N GLY A 253 1.65 28.75 -2.63
CA GLY A 253 2.76 28.24 -1.82
C GLY A 253 4.11 28.24 -2.53
N THR A 254 5.09 27.63 -1.88
CA THR A 254 6.49 27.63 -2.32
C THR A 254 6.95 26.23 -2.73
N LEU A 255 7.54 26.10 -3.92
CA LEU A 255 8.38 24.94 -4.28
C LEU A 255 9.84 25.30 -3.98
N SER A 256 10.45 24.66 -2.99
CA SER A 256 11.84 24.85 -2.63
C SER A 256 12.69 23.72 -3.21
N ASN A 257 13.56 24.01 -4.17
CA ASN A 257 14.48 23.02 -4.74
C ASN A 257 15.84 23.10 -4.03
N THR A 258 16.25 22.04 -3.34
CA THR A 258 17.52 22.01 -2.58
C THR A 258 18.73 21.62 -3.43
N ASN A 259 18.51 21.23 -4.69
CA ASN A 259 19.58 20.91 -5.66
C ASN A 259 19.93 22.07 -6.59
N ALA A 260 19.37 23.26 -6.34
CA ALA A 260 19.64 24.50 -7.06
C ALA A 260 20.75 25.32 -6.41
#